data_AF-A0A521GAG6-F1
#
_entry.id   AF-A0A521GAG6-F1
#
_cell.length_a   1.000
_cell.length_b   1.000
_cell.length_c   1.000
_cell.angle_alpha   90.00
_cell.angle_beta   90.00
_cell.angle_gamma   90.00
#
_symmetry.space_group_name_H-M   'P 1'
#
loop_
_entity.id
_entity.type
_entity.pdbx_description
1 polymer ?
#
loop_
_entity_poly.entity_id
_entity_poly.type
_entity_poly.pdbx_seq_one_letter_code
_entity_poly.pdbx_strand_id
1 'polypeptide(L)'
;MKTILTSLLLTLSLSAMAQQSRTSMTHSSIDDDDKTMSIKVDGTVNGREISYNRRFDVRGMNGSQKDALKQRVFDSLGVGESPKPPKPPVPPAARRGPNGPVGPQDPEPSRRREHTSEHSDDDANKESVTFVCKTCTGNMKLEILGHNFGFTREAKTNKDRENPFPMTVDMAPGKYEYIYWQNSVQQMHLLFEVKAGEKNEVTVK
;
A
#
# COMPACT_ATOMS: atom_id res chain seq x y z
N MET A 1 58.01 19.19 -4.56
CA MET A 1 56.96 19.59 -5.53
C MET A 1 56.29 18.37 -6.19
N LYS A 2 55.71 17.43 -5.42
CA LYS A 2 55.02 16.23 -5.99
C LYS A 2 53.75 15.80 -5.24
N THR A 3 53.41 16.43 -4.12
CA THR A 3 52.28 16.04 -3.26
C THR A 3 51.02 16.88 -3.46
N ILE A 4 51.07 17.92 -4.29
CA ILE A 4 49.92 18.82 -4.51
C ILE A 4 48.95 18.26 -5.57
N LEU A 5 49.41 17.35 -6.43
CA LEU A 5 48.61 16.83 -7.55
C LEU A 5 47.60 15.75 -7.15
N THR A 6 47.76 15.11 -5.99
CA THR A 6 46.89 14.01 -5.53
C THR A 6 45.64 14.49 -4.80
N SER A 7 45.62 15.73 -4.30
CA SER A 7 44.49 16.26 -3.52
C SER A 7 43.32 16.77 -4.37
N LEU A 8 43.54 16.99 -5.67
CA LEU A 8 42.52 17.55 -6.57
C LEU A 8 41.62 16.46 -7.22
N LEU A 9 41.98 15.17 -7.13
CA LEU A 9 41.23 14.08 -7.78
C LEU A 9 40.08 13.49 -6.94
N LEU A 10 39.89 13.92 -5.68
CA LEU A 10 38.87 13.34 -4.78
C LEU A 10 37.51 14.07 -4.75
N THR A 11 37.31 15.14 -5.52
CA THR A 11 36.10 15.99 -5.39
C THR A 11 35.03 15.78 -6.47
N LEU A 12 35.15 14.76 -7.32
CA LEU A 12 34.25 14.52 -8.46
C LEU A 12 33.26 13.36 -8.28
N SER A 13 32.94 12.98 -7.04
CA SER A 13 31.83 12.04 -6.76
C SER A 13 30.48 12.77 -6.87
N LEU A 14 30.10 13.11 -8.11
CA LEU A 14 28.82 13.75 -8.41
C LEU A 14 27.64 12.89 -7.93
N SER A 15 26.78 13.58 -7.19
CA SER A 15 25.45 13.26 -6.72
C SER A 15 24.56 12.63 -7.80
N ALA A 16 24.23 11.35 -7.67
CA ALA A 16 23.22 10.72 -8.51
C ALA A 16 22.50 9.58 -7.77
N MET A 17 21.73 9.90 -6.73
CA MET A 17 20.70 9.01 -6.17
C MET A 17 19.56 9.85 -5.59
N ALA A 18 18.76 10.47 -6.46
CA ALA A 18 17.46 11.02 -6.06
C ALA A 18 16.38 10.63 -7.09
N GLN A 19 16.44 9.39 -7.56
CA GLN A 19 15.24 8.68 -7.95
C GLN A 19 14.91 7.73 -6.80
N GLN A 20 14.65 8.29 -5.62
CA GLN A 20 13.74 7.62 -4.71
C GLN A 20 12.43 7.56 -5.50
N SER A 21 12.17 6.37 -6.06
CA SER A 21 10.84 5.94 -6.42
C SER A 21 9.86 6.58 -5.45
N ARG A 22 8.80 7.20 -5.97
CA ARG A 22 7.69 7.75 -5.18
C ARG A 22 6.94 6.60 -4.47
N THR A 23 7.65 5.81 -3.70
CA THR A 23 7.14 4.87 -2.73
C THR A 23 6.59 5.74 -1.62
N SER A 24 5.27 5.89 -1.60
CA SER A 24 4.55 6.48 -0.49
C SER A 24 4.99 5.75 0.78
N MET A 25 5.84 6.39 1.60
CA MET A 25 6.12 5.91 2.94
C MET A 25 4.93 6.33 3.79
N THR A 26 3.95 5.43 3.89
CA THR A 26 2.77 5.60 4.74
C THR A 26 2.81 4.56 5.83
N HIS A 27 2.99 5.01 7.08
CA HIS A 27 2.83 4.16 8.24
C HIS A 27 1.37 4.26 8.68
N SER A 28 0.64 3.16 8.54
CA SER A 28 -0.76 3.06 8.99
C SER A 28 -0.87 2.13 10.19
N SER A 29 -1.57 2.56 11.22
CA SER A 29 -1.92 1.74 12.38
C SER A 29 -3.42 1.78 12.58
N ILE A 30 -4.01 0.59 12.73
CA ILE A 30 -5.43 0.40 12.98
C ILE A 30 -5.57 -0.40 14.28
N ASP A 31 -6.22 0.21 15.26
CA ASP A 31 -6.60 -0.45 16.53
C ASP A 31 -8.12 -0.57 16.56
N ASP A 32 -8.64 -1.79 16.70
CA ASP A 32 -10.08 -2.09 16.76
C ASP A 32 -10.36 -2.88 18.03
N ASP A 33 -11.19 -2.30 18.91
CA ASP A 33 -11.59 -2.89 20.19
C ASP A 33 -13.07 -3.34 20.21
N ASP A 34 -13.67 -3.55 19.03
CA ASP A 34 -15.08 -3.86 18.78
C ASP A 34 -16.09 -2.78 19.16
N LYS A 35 -15.66 -1.75 19.90
CA LYS A 35 -16.49 -0.59 20.22
C LYS A 35 -16.06 0.61 19.40
N THR A 36 -14.75 0.79 19.26
CA THR A 36 -14.11 1.89 18.58
C THR A 36 -13.02 1.37 17.65
N MET A 37 -12.94 1.99 16.48
CA MET A 37 -11.84 1.78 15.55
C MET A 37 -11.03 3.07 15.47
N SER A 38 -9.73 2.98 15.77
CA SER A 38 -8.79 4.09 15.68
C SER A 38 -7.92 3.90 14.44
N ILE A 39 -7.98 4.83 13.50
CA ILE A 39 -7.16 4.82 12.27
C ILE A 39 -6.15 5.95 12.37
N LYS A 40 -4.87 5.60 12.34
CA LYS A 40 -3.75 6.52 12.28
C LYS A 40 -2.99 6.31 10.98
N VAL A 41 -2.75 7.39 10.23
CA VAL A 41 -1.96 7.38 9.01
C VAL A 41 -1.04 8.58 9.04
N ASP A 42 0.27 8.33 9.00
CA ASP A 42 1.28 9.36 8.89
C ASP A 42 2.21 9.00 7.73
N GLY A 43 2.57 9.98 6.90
CA GLY A 43 3.46 9.73 5.78
C GLY A 43 3.35 10.73 4.64
N THR A 44 3.90 10.35 3.49
CA THR A 44 3.85 11.16 2.27
C THR A 44 3.11 10.42 1.16
N VAL A 45 2.04 11.02 0.64
CA VAL A 45 1.24 10.49 -0.47
C VAL A 45 1.23 11.50 -1.61
N ASN A 46 1.61 11.08 -2.82
CA ASN A 46 1.68 11.97 -3.99
C ASN A 46 2.54 13.24 -3.76
N GLY A 47 3.58 13.14 -2.92
CA GLY A 47 4.45 14.25 -2.56
C GLY A 47 3.84 15.24 -1.55
N ARG A 48 2.69 14.91 -0.95
CA ARG A 48 2.06 15.67 0.13
C ARG A 48 2.19 14.91 1.44
N GLU A 49 2.64 15.59 2.47
CA GLU A 49 2.62 15.06 3.82
C GLU A 49 1.16 14.95 4.30
N ILE A 50 0.80 13.79 4.82
CA ILE A 50 -0.50 13.52 5.42
C ILE A 50 -0.29 13.08 6.88
N SER A 51 -1.10 13.64 7.77
CA SER A 51 -1.23 13.16 9.15
C SER A 51 -2.72 13.07 9.48
N TYR A 52 -3.14 11.85 9.78
CA TYR A 52 -4.54 11.50 10.02
C TYR A 52 -4.63 10.67 11.29
N ASN A 53 -5.47 11.09 12.22
CA ASN A 53 -5.74 10.36 13.45
C ASN A 53 -7.20 10.55 13.83
N ARG A 54 -8.02 9.52 13.59
CA ARG A 54 -9.45 9.54 13.87
C ARG A 54 -9.90 8.27 14.58
N ARG A 55 -10.93 8.41 15.42
CA ARG A 55 -11.63 7.32 16.08
C ARG A 55 -13.07 7.27 15.59
N PHE A 56 -13.56 6.07 15.36
CA PHE A 56 -14.92 5.79 14.89
C PHE A 56 -15.62 4.90 15.90
N ASP A 57 -16.91 5.13 16.12
CA ASP A 57 -17.76 4.19 16.84
C ASP A 57 -18.17 3.09 15.87
N VAL A 58 -17.81 1.85 16.19
CA VAL A 58 -18.07 0.66 15.36
C VAL A 58 -18.95 -0.36 16.08
N ARG A 59 -19.62 0.04 17.17
CA ARG A 59 -20.56 -0.83 17.88
C ARG A 59 -21.67 -1.28 16.96
N GLY A 60 -21.83 -2.60 16.84
CA GLY A 60 -22.85 -3.21 15.97
C GLY A 60 -22.47 -3.23 14.49
N MET A 61 -21.28 -2.74 14.11
CA MET A 61 -20.75 -2.96 12.77
C MET A 61 -20.23 -4.40 12.66
N ASN A 62 -20.63 -5.09 11.60
CA ASN A 62 -20.04 -6.38 11.24
C ASN A 62 -18.67 -6.16 10.55
N GLY A 63 -17.93 -7.25 10.29
CA GLY A 63 -16.61 -7.19 9.66
C GLY A 63 -16.62 -6.44 8.32
N SER A 64 -17.57 -6.75 7.43
CA SER A 64 -17.68 -6.08 6.12
C SER A 64 -17.90 -4.56 6.22
N GLN A 65 -18.68 -4.10 7.20
CA GLN A 65 -18.92 -2.67 7.43
C GLN A 65 -17.67 -1.97 7.99
N LYS A 66 -16.96 -2.63 8.90
CA LYS A 66 -15.68 -2.17 9.43
C LYS A 66 -14.64 -2.04 8.32
N ASP A 67 -14.56 -3.01 7.41
CA ASP A 67 -13.61 -2.98 6.29
C ASP A 67 -13.97 -1.92 5.25
N ALA A 68 -15.26 -1.76 4.93
CA ALA A 68 -15.74 -0.67 4.07
C ALA A 68 -15.41 0.72 4.65
N LEU A 69 -15.47 0.87 5.98
CA LEU A 69 -15.07 2.10 6.66
C LEU A 69 -13.56 2.37 6.50
N LYS A 70 -12.71 1.35 6.71
CA LYS A 70 -11.25 1.48 6.52
C LYS A 70 -10.92 1.89 5.09
N GLN A 71 -11.50 1.19 4.10
CA GLN A 71 -11.27 1.46 2.68
C GLN A 71 -11.64 2.90 2.35
N ARG A 72 -12.83 3.34 2.76
CA ARG A 72 -13.29 4.72 2.53
C ARG A 72 -12.35 5.76 3.14
N VAL A 73 -11.79 5.49 4.31
CA VAL A 73 -10.80 6.39 4.95
C VAL A 73 -9.52 6.42 4.12
N PHE A 74 -8.99 5.28 3.70
CA PHE A 74 -7.77 5.23 2.88
C PHE A 74 -7.94 5.86 1.51
N ASP A 75 -9.06 5.62 0.83
CA ASP A 75 -9.42 6.28 -0.42
C ASP A 75 -9.46 7.80 -0.25
N SER A 76 -10.05 8.29 0.85
CA SER A 76 -10.11 9.73 1.14
C SER A 76 -8.74 10.37 1.38
N LEU A 77 -7.76 9.56 1.78
CA LEU A 77 -6.37 9.99 2.00
C LEU A 77 -5.50 9.78 0.75
N GLY A 78 -6.02 9.16 -0.31
CA GLY A 78 -5.25 8.76 -1.48
C GLY A 78 -4.20 7.68 -1.17
N VAL A 79 -4.35 6.98 -0.04
CA VAL A 79 -3.44 5.92 0.39
C VAL A 79 -3.85 4.64 -0.32
N GLY A 80 -2.95 4.06 -1.11
CA GLY A 80 -3.24 2.85 -1.90
C GLY A 80 -3.59 3.10 -3.36
N GLU A 81 -3.80 4.35 -3.78
CA GLU A 81 -3.90 4.68 -5.21
C GLU A 81 -2.51 4.55 -5.86
N SER A 82 -2.33 3.57 -6.73
CA SER A 82 -1.13 3.51 -7.57
C SER A 82 -1.12 4.74 -8.49
N PRO A 83 0.03 5.43 -8.66
CA PRO A 83 0.12 6.49 -9.63
C PRO A 83 -0.23 5.92 -11.02
N LYS A 84 -1.25 6.50 -11.67
CA LYS A 84 -1.62 6.09 -13.04
C LYS A 84 -0.34 6.12 -13.88
N PRO A 85 -0.01 5.03 -14.59
CA PRO A 85 1.16 5.00 -15.47
C PRO A 85 1.17 6.27 -16.33
N PRO A 86 2.33 6.93 -16.50
CA PRO A 86 2.41 8.11 -17.35
C PRO A 86 1.80 7.75 -18.70
N LYS A 87 0.83 8.55 -19.16
CA LYS A 87 0.28 8.38 -20.51
C LYS A 87 1.46 8.31 -21.46
N PRO A 88 1.55 7.28 -22.34
CA PRO A 88 2.58 7.21 -23.35
C PRO A 88 2.65 8.57 -24.05
N PRO A 89 3.87 9.07 -24.36
CA PRO A 89 4.01 10.33 -25.07
C PRO A 89 3.14 10.25 -26.32
N VAL A 90 2.22 11.21 -26.46
CA VAL A 90 1.36 11.30 -27.64
C VAL A 90 2.31 11.36 -28.84
N PRO A 91 2.23 10.40 -29.78
CA PRO A 91 3.05 10.44 -30.97
C PRO A 91 2.88 11.82 -31.63
N PRO A 92 3.95 12.43 -32.17
CA PRO A 92 3.84 13.70 -32.86
C PRO A 92 2.68 13.63 -33.84
N ALA A 93 1.68 14.49 -33.64
CA ALA A 93 0.53 14.53 -34.52
C ALA A 93 1.05 14.70 -35.95
N ALA A 94 0.80 13.72 -36.81
CA ALA A 94 1.02 13.88 -38.24
C ALA A 94 0.33 15.18 -38.63
N ARG A 95 1.08 16.09 -39.28
CA ARG A 95 0.60 17.42 -39.66
C ARG A 95 -0.73 17.26 -40.41
N ARG A 96 -1.84 17.53 -39.73
CA ARG A 96 -3.13 17.70 -40.39
C ARG A 96 -3.01 18.97 -41.22
N GLY A 97 -3.30 18.84 -42.50
CA GLY A 97 -3.28 19.94 -43.45
C GLY A 97 -4.25 21.07 -43.05
N PRO A 98 -4.12 22.24 -43.68
CA PRO A 98 -4.84 23.44 -43.30
C PRO A 98 -6.36 23.28 -43.52
N ASN A 99 -7.11 23.59 -42.46
CA ASN A 99 -8.42 24.23 -42.44
C ASN A 99 -9.51 23.75 -43.41
N GLY A 100 -10.43 22.94 -42.88
CA GLY A 100 -11.83 22.96 -43.30
C GLY A 100 -12.65 23.90 -42.39
N PRO A 101 -13.67 24.59 -42.92
CA PRO A 101 -14.44 25.58 -42.18
C PRO A 101 -15.27 24.95 -41.05
N VAL A 102 -15.20 25.57 -39.88
CA VAL A 102 -15.97 25.23 -38.68
C VAL A 102 -17.44 25.61 -38.91
N GLY A 103 -18.31 24.61 -39.00
CA GLY A 103 -19.75 24.80 -39.01
C GLY A 103 -20.30 25.13 -37.61
N PRO A 104 -21.49 25.75 -37.50
CA PRO A 104 -22.08 26.15 -36.22
C PRO A 104 -22.36 24.93 -35.35
N GLN A 105 -21.81 24.92 -34.13
CA GLN A 105 -22.14 23.93 -33.10
C GLN A 105 -23.45 24.34 -32.42
N ASP A 106 -24.46 23.47 -32.55
CA ASP A 106 -25.67 23.51 -31.72
C ASP A 106 -25.34 23.24 -30.24
N PRO A 107 -26.11 23.83 -29.29
CA PRO A 107 -25.92 23.61 -27.87
C PRO A 107 -26.32 22.17 -27.47
N GLU A 108 -25.32 21.39 -27.07
CA GLU A 108 -25.49 20.01 -26.61
C GLU A 108 -26.22 19.96 -25.24
N PRO A 109 -27.30 19.17 -25.09
CA PRO A 109 -28.08 19.11 -23.87
C PRO A 109 -27.35 18.34 -22.76
N SER A 110 -27.32 18.97 -21.58
CA SER A 110 -26.84 18.45 -20.30
C SER A 110 -27.25 17.00 -20.04
N ARG A 111 -26.31 16.08 -20.31
CA ARG A 111 -26.47 14.65 -20.04
C ARG A 111 -25.93 14.36 -18.63
N ARG A 112 -26.87 14.18 -17.72
CA ARG A 112 -26.71 13.68 -16.34
C ARG A 112 -25.78 12.45 -16.35
N ARG A 113 -24.60 12.56 -15.74
CA ARG A 113 -23.68 11.43 -15.54
C ARG A 113 -24.27 10.50 -14.49
N GLU A 114 -24.82 9.38 -14.93
CA GLU A 114 -24.95 8.20 -14.08
C GLU A 114 -23.55 7.70 -13.76
N HIS A 115 -23.27 7.66 -12.45
CA HIS A 115 -22.06 7.11 -11.89
C HIS A 115 -22.19 5.58 -11.93
N THR A 116 -21.77 4.97 -13.04
CA THR A 116 -21.51 3.53 -13.07
C THR A 116 -20.33 3.28 -12.14
N SER A 117 -20.58 2.68 -10.99
CA SER A 117 -19.53 2.14 -10.13
C SER A 117 -18.88 0.98 -10.87
N GLU A 118 -17.68 1.20 -11.39
CA GLU A 118 -16.79 0.14 -11.86
C GLU A 118 -16.45 -0.74 -10.65
N HIS A 119 -17.19 -1.84 -10.53
CA HIS A 119 -16.86 -2.96 -9.67
C HIS A 119 -15.67 -3.62 -10.35
N SER A 120 -14.46 -3.35 -9.88
CA SER A 120 -13.25 -3.97 -10.40
C SER A 120 -13.31 -5.47 -10.09
N ASP A 121 -13.49 -6.26 -11.14
CA ASP A 121 -13.38 -7.72 -11.17
C ASP A 121 -11.91 -8.18 -10.93
N ASP A 122 -11.24 -7.65 -9.90
CA ASP A 122 -9.87 -7.99 -9.48
C ASP A 122 -9.83 -9.21 -8.54
N ASP A 123 -10.84 -10.09 -8.61
CA ASP A 123 -10.91 -11.30 -7.78
C ASP A 123 -10.29 -12.54 -8.44
N ALA A 124 -9.71 -12.42 -9.63
CA ALA A 124 -9.39 -13.58 -10.46
C ALA A 124 -8.03 -14.27 -10.20
N ASN A 125 -7.17 -13.82 -9.28
CA ASN A 125 -5.88 -14.50 -9.05
C ASN A 125 -5.24 -14.22 -7.68
N LYS A 126 -5.91 -14.62 -6.59
CA LYS A 126 -5.35 -14.57 -5.23
C LYS A 126 -4.88 -15.96 -4.79
N GLU A 127 -3.74 -16.01 -4.15
CA GLU A 127 -3.15 -17.19 -3.53
C GLU A 127 -3.20 -17.04 -2.00
N SER A 128 -3.54 -18.12 -1.31
CA SER A 128 -3.55 -18.13 0.15
C SER A 128 -2.13 -18.34 0.70
N VAL A 129 -1.65 -17.40 1.51
CA VAL A 129 -0.35 -17.46 2.18
C VAL A 129 -0.54 -17.71 3.66
N THR A 130 0.04 -18.81 4.16
CA THR A 130 -0.05 -19.17 5.58
C THR A 130 1.19 -18.71 6.34
N PHE A 131 1.00 -17.81 7.29
CA PHE A 131 2.04 -17.44 8.25
C PHE A 131 1.93 -18.37 9.46
N VAL A 132 3.05 -18.98 9.82
CA VAL A 132 3.14 -19.94 10.93
C VAL A 132 4.15 -19.43 11.94
N CYS A 133 3.73 -19.36 13.21
CA CYS A 133 4.66 -19.16 14.31
C CYS A 133 4.37 -20.11 15.47
N LYS A 134 5.36 -20.96 15.80
CA LYS A 134 5.23 -21.97 16.85
C LYS A 134 5.55 -21.43 18.24
N THR A 135 6.39 -20.40 18.31
CA THR A 135 7.01 -19.87 19.53
C THR A 135 6.49 -18.49 19.91
N CYS A 136 5.68 -17.87 19.04
CA CYS A 136 5.22 -16.52 19.27
C CYS A 136 4.23 -16.46 20.44
N THR A 137 4.55 -15.61 21.42
CA THR A 137 3.79 -15.39 22.65
C THR A 137 3.82 -13.91 23.03
N GLY A 138 2.94 -13.48 23.93
CA GLY A 138 2.81 -12.08 24.33
C GLY A 138 2.12 -11.20 23.29
N ASN A 139 2.48 -9.92 23.30
CA ASN A 139 1.94 -8.94 22.35
C ASN A 139 2.71 -9.03 21.04
N MET A 140 2.00 -9.13 19.93
CA MET A 140 2.62 -9.24 18.62
C MET A 140 1.97 -8.34 17.59
N LYS A 141 2.77 -7.97 16.60
CA LYS A 141 2.35 -7.24 15.41
C LYS A 141 3.02 -7.88 14.21
N LEU A 142 2.26 -8.08 13.14
CA LEU A 142 2.77 -8.53 11.84
C LEU A 142 2.29 -7.53 10.79
N GLU A 143 3.23 -6.94 10.08
CA GLU A 143 2.99 -6.11 8.90
C GLU A 143 3.49 -6.85 7.67
N ILE A 144 2.73 -6.79 6.59
CA ILE A 144 3.08 -7.33 5.28
C ILE A 144 2.91 -6.20 4.28
N LEU A 145 3.97 -5.93 3.51
CA LEU A 145 4.04 -4.85 2.55
C LEU A 145 4.40 -5.43 1.18
N GLY A 146 3.74 -4.95 0.14
CA GLY A 146 4.00 -5.32 -1.24
C GLY A 146 3.47 -4.29 -2.22
N HIS A 147 3.52 -4.61 -3.51
CA HIS A 147 3.03 -3.70 -4.53
C HIS A 147 1.51 -3.49 -4.39
N ASN A 148 1.11 -2.30 -3.93
CA ASN A 148 -0.28 -1.93 -3.63
C ASN A 148 -0.98 -2.85 -2.62
N PHE A 149 -0.20 -3.51 -1.76
CA PHE A 149 -0.72 -4.39 -0.74
C PHE A 149 -0.12 -4.00 0.60
N GLY A 150 -0.97 -3.76 1.58
CA GLY A 150 -0.59 -3.52 2.97
C GLY A 150 -1.53 -4.31 3.87
N PHE A 151 -0.96 -5.13 4.74
CA PHE A 151 -1.72 -5.88 5.72
C PHE A 151 -1.04 -5.74 7.08
N THR A 152 -1.82 -5.38 8.10
CA THR A 152 -1.32 -5.27 9.47
C THR A 152 -2.24 -6.05 10.39
N ARG A 153 -1.66 -6.92 11.23
CA ARG A 153 -2.38 -7.64 12.28
C ARG A 153 -1.67 -7.49 13.61
N GLU A 154 -2.40 -7.01 14.60
CA GLU A 154 -1.97 -6.94 15.98
C GLU A 154 -2.73 -7.96 16.82
N ALA A 155 -2.05 -8.66 17.71
CA ALA A 155 -2.67 -9.63 18.60
C ALA A 155 -2.01 -9.61 19.98
N LYS A 156 -2.83 -9.73 21.01
CA LYS A 156 -2.40 -9.84 22.41
C LYS A 156 -2.69 -11.24 22.88
N THR A 157 -1.66 -12.08 23.02
CA THR A 157 -1.82 -13.41 23.63
C THR A 157 -1.67 -13.25 25.15
N ASN A 158 -2.81 -13.35 25.84
CA ASN A 158 -2.86 -13.53 27.29
C ASN A 158 -3.02 -15.04 27.57
N LYS A 159 -2.89 -15.49 28.82
CA LYS A 159 -3.08 -16.91 29.19
C LYS A 159 -4.40 -17.51 28.68
N ASP A 160 -5.42 -16.67 28.47
CA ASP A 160 -6.76 -17.09 28.05
C ASP A 160 -7.04 -16.87 26.54
N ARG A 161 -6.05 -16.42 25.75
CA ARG A 161 -6.22 -16.17 24.31
C ARG A 161 -5.37 -17.12 23.49
N GLU A 162 -6.01 -17.78 22.52
CA GLU A 162 -5.35 -18.67 21.57
C GLU A 162 -4.30 -17.93 20.74
N ASN A 163 -3.24 -18.65 20.38
CA ASN A 163 -2.20 -18.16 19.50
C ASN A 163 -2.84 -17.74 18.15
N PRO A 164 -2.65 -16.50 17.67
CA PRO A 164 -3.23 -16.04 16.40
C PRO A 164 -2.63 -16.72 15.17
N PHE A 165 -1.59 -17.53 15.37
CA PHE A 165 -1.00 -18.38 14.35
C PHE A 165 -1.51 -19.83 14.45
N PRO A 166 -1.65 -20.53 13.30
CA PRO A 166 -1.38 -20.05 11.95
C PRO A 166 -2.42 -19.04 11.45
N MET A 167 -2.01 -18.12 10.58
CA MET A 167 -2.94 -17.19 9.92
C MET A 167 -2.79 -17.27 8.41
N THR A 168 -3.89 -17.12 7.70
CA THR A 168 -3.93 -17.16 6.23
C THR A 168 -4.31 -15.79 5.70
N VAL A 169 -3.61 -15.33 4.66
CA VAL A 169 -3.88 -14.06 3.98
C VAL A 169 -3.92 -14.33 2.48
N ASP A 170 -4.97 -13.88 1.81
CA ASP A 170 -5.10 -14.01 0.36
C ASP A 170 -4.38 -12.83 -0.33
N MET A 171 -3.42 -13.16 -1.19
CA MET A 171 -2.48 -12.21 -1.79
C MET A 171 -2.24 -12.56 -3.25
N ALA A 172 -2.05 -11.58 -4.12
CA ALA A 172 -1.62 -11.86 -5.49
C ALA A 172 -0.20 -12.46 -5.52
N PRO A 173 0.15 -13.27 -6.54
CA PRO A 173 1.53 -13.70 -6.74
C PRO A 173 2.48 -12.50 -6.89
N GLY A 174 3.62 -12.52 -6.21
CA GLY A 174 4.56 -11.40 -6.22
C GLY A 174 5.58 -11.41 -5.08
N LYS A 175 6.41 -10.36 -5.02
CA LYS A 175 7.40 -10.16 -3.96
C LYS A 175 6.84 -9.24 -2.89
N TYR A 176 7.05 -9.64 -1.65
CA TYR A 176 6.56 -8.97 -0.46
C TYR A 176 7.67 -8.90 0.59
N GLU A 177 7.48 -8.03 1.56
CA GLU A 177 8.23 -8.06 2.81
C GLU A 177 7.26 -8.18 3.97
N TYR A 178 7.71 -8.79 5.05
CA TYR A 178 6.99 -8.75 6.31
C TYR A 178 7.90 -8.25 7.42
N ILE A 179 7.30 -7.55 8.36
CA ILE A 179 7.94 -7.06 9.57
C ILE A 179 7.17 -7.64 10.76
N TYR A 180 7.89 -8.21 11.72
CA TYR A 180 7.31 -8.84 12.90
C TYR A 180 7.84 -8.17 14.16
N TRP A 181 6.94 -7.80 15.06
CA TRP A 181 7.25 -7.26 16.38
C TRP A 181 6.69 -8.17 17.46
N GLN A 182 7.45 -8.31 18.53
CA GLN A 182 7.04 -8.97 19.75
C GLN A 182 7.33 -8.06 20.93
N ASN A 183 6.33 -7.83 21.79
CA ASN A 183 6.37 -6.92 22.92
C ASN A 183 6.90 -5.53 22.53
N SER A 184 6.41 -5.01 21.40
CA SER A 184 6.79 -3.71 20.82
C SER A 184 8.25 -3.62 20.34
N VAL A 185 8.98 -4.74 20.29
CA VAL A 185 10.35 -4.80 19.75
C VAL A 185 10.31 -5.52 18.40
N GLN A 186 10.83 -4.87 17.36
CA GLN A 186 10.97 -5.47 16.04
C GLN A 186 11.93 -6.67 16.13
N GLN A 187 11.45 -7.85 15.80
CA GLN A 187 12.23 -9.09 15.80
C GLN A 187 12.75 -9.42 14.40
N MET A 188 11.93 -9.17 13.37
CA MET A 188 12.24 -9.57 12.00
C MET A 188 11.77 -8.54 10.99
N HIS A 189 12.50 -8.47 9.86
CA HIS A 189 12.11 -7.80 8.63
C HIS A 189 12.69 -8.63 7.48
N LEU A 190 11.85 -9.41 6.80
CA LEU A 190 12.29 -10.36 5.77
C LEU A 190 11.45 -10.23 4.49
N LEU A 191 12.09 -10.51 3.36
CA LEU A 191 11.46 -10.62 2.06
C LEU A 191 10.93 -12.04 1.85
N PHE A 192 9.78 -12.16 1.17
CA PHE A 192 9.22 -13.44 0.73
C PHE A 192 8.54 -13.29 -0.64
N GLU A 193 8.29 -14.41 -1.30
CA GLU A 193 7.66 -14.46 -2.62
C GLU A 193 6.44 -15.38 -2.57
N VAL A 194 5.32 -14.88 -3.09
CA VAL A 194 4.09 -15.61 -3.28
C VAL A 194 4.06 -16.12 -4.71
N LYS A 195 3.98 -17.43 -4.88
CA LYS A 195 3.96 -18.07 -6.20
C LYS A 195 2.57 -18.58 -6.53
N ALA A 196 2.19 -18.43 -7.79
CA ALA A 196 0.91 -18.91 -8.30
C ALA A 196 0.83 -20.44 -8.29
N GLY A 197 -0.28 -21.00 -7.81
CA GLY A 197 -0.55 -22.45 -7.78
C GLY A 197 0.35 -23.28 -6.86
N GLU A 198 1.21 -22.64 -6.05
CA GLU A 198 2.05 -23.31 -5.06
C GLU A 198 1.49 -23.10 -3.64
N LYS A 199 1.80 -24.04 -2.74
CA LYS A 199 1.52 -23.83 -1.31
C LYS A 199 2.49 -22.79 -0.76
N ASN A 200 1.98 -21.59 -0.45
CA ASN A 200 2.77 -20.49 0.11
C ASN A 200 2.72 -20.54 1.66
N GLU A 201 3.86 -20.80 2.29
CA GLU A 201 3.99 -20.85 3.76
C GLU A 201 5.19 -20.02 4.23
N VAL A 202 4.97 -19.11 5.18
CA VAL A 202 6.00 -18.22 5.76
C VAL A 202 6.15 -18.54 7.24
N THR A 203 7.34 -18.98 7.65
CA THR A 203 7.64 -19.22 9.07
C THR A 203 8.15 -17.94 9.73
N VAL A 204 7.37 -17.42 10.68
CA VAL A 204 7.79 -16.33 11.57
C VAL A 204 8.54 -16.99 12.75
N LYS A 205 9.81 -16.63 12.95
CA LYS A 205 10.67 -17.22 13.99
C LYS A 205 10.65 -16.41 15.27
#